data_AF-A0A9P7FCA4-F1
#
_entry.id   AF-A0A9P7FCA4-F1
#
_cell.length_a   1.000
_cell.length_b   1.000
_cell.length_c   1.000
_cell.angle_alpha   90.00
_cell.angle_beta   90.00
_cell.angle_gamma   90.00
#
_symmetry.space_group_name_H-M   'P 1'
#
loop_
_entity.id
_entity.type
_entity.pdbx_description
1 polymer ?
#
loop_
_entity_poly.entity_id
_entity_poly.type
_entity_poly.pdbx_seq_one_letter_code
_entity_poly.pdbx_strand_id
1 'polypeptide(L)'
;MPRNKHRLYIALHHRNSKPGFHFALVLSPKQETRNTSIHDCHIYHTVNTIQSGVKFNLNGMPEWRYENKAANGLREGMVIGRVLIAKLPAHEPLVTQAERINDILAQVPLVQNDAQWNCLVWLIEALAALRAKEGDFSTIPEVTVGGQTEGKIKAFGDMAKDSVLKRSGSLPDCASDLPHIDMRVRQK
;
A
#
# COMPACT_ATOMS: atom_id res chain seq x y z
N MET A 1 -0.68 -22.91 14.39
CA MET A 1 -0.52 -21.48 14.04
C MET A 1 -1.88 -20.80 14.03
N PRO A 2 -2.01 -19.54 14.49
CA PRO A 2 -3.27 -18.81 14.42
C PRO A 2 -3.78 -18.78 12.97
N ARG A 3 -5.00 -19.30 12.76
CA ARG A 3 -5.71 -19.16 11.49
C ARG A 3 -6.16 -17.70 11.35
N ASN A 4 -6.34 -17.22 10.12
CA ASN A 4 -6.97 -15.92 9.84
C ASN A 4 -6.18 -14.64 10.19
N LYS A 5 -4.84 -14.71 10.30
CA LYS A 5 -3.98 -13.52 10.41
C LYS A 5 -4.34 -12.41 9.41
N HIS A 6 -4.40 -11.17 9.89
CA HIS A 6 -4.46 -9.98 9.03
C HIS A 6 -3.22 -9.90 8.17
N ARG A 7 -3.31 -9.19 7.06
CA ARG A 7 -2.26 -9.12 6.05
C ARG A 7 -1.94 -7.67 5.74
N LEU A 8 -0.66 -7.35 5.75
CA LEU A 8 -0.16 -6.07 5.30
C LEU A 8 0.45 -6.24 3.92
N TYR A 9 -0.02 -5.41 2.99
CA TYR A 9 0.37 -5.43 1.59
C TYR A 9 0.98 -4.10 1.17
N ILE A 10 1.86 -4.14 0.18
CA ILE A 10 2.05 -3.02 -0.75
C ILE A 10 0.98 -3.16 -1.84
N ALA A 11 0.13 -2.15 -2.00
CA ALA A 11 -0.81 -2.06 -3.11
C ALA A 11 -0.24 -1.19 -4.22
N LEU A 12 -0.39 -1.67 -5.46
CA LEU A 12 -0.01 -0.96 -6.67
C LEU A 12 -1.28 -0.46 -7.35
N HIS A 13 -1.41 0.86 -7.47
CA HIS A 13 -2.54 1.50 -8.14
C HIS A 13 -2.09 2.02 -9.51
N HIS A 14 -2.90 1.76 -10.53
CA HIS A 14 -2.69 2.29 -11.87
C HIS A 14 -2.82 3.81 -11.88
N ARG A 15 -1.92 4.50 -12.59
CA ARG A 15 -1.93 5.97 -12.73
C ARG A 15 -2.53 6.45 -14.05
N ASN A 16 -3.34 5.62 -14.71
CA ASN A 16 -3.98 5.93 -16.00
C ASN A 16 -2.95 6.38 -17.05
N SER A 17 -2.93 7.65 -17.39
CA SER A 17 -2.05 8.22 -18.42
C SER A 17 -0.63 8.51 -17.93
N LYS A 18 -0.34 8.39 -16.62
CA LYS A 18 1.00 8.63 -16.08
C LYS A 18 1.79 7.33 -15.96
N PRO A 19 3.10 7.34 -16.24
CA PRO A 19 3.95 6.17 -16.08
C PRO A 19 4.08 5.75 -14.61
N GLY A 20 4.35 4.46 -14.41
CA GLY A 20 4.55 3.86 -13.09
C GLY A 20 3.25 3.68 -12.29
N PHE A 21 3.43 3.53 -10.97
CA PHE A 21 2.35 3.17 -10.05
C PHE A 21 2.24 4.21 -8.94
N HIS A 22 1.02 4.37 -8.42
CA HIS A 22 0.85 4.93 -7.09
C HIS A 22 0.98 3.80 -6.08
N PHE A 23 1.81 4.04 -5.07
CA PHE A 23 2.17 3.05 -4.07
C PHE A 23 1.44 3.38 -2.77
N ALA A 24 0.82 2.36 -2.19
CA ALA A 24 0.15 2.45 -0.90
C ALA A 24 0.46 1.21 -0.05
N LEU A 25 0.29 1.32 1.25
CA LEU A 25 0.17 0.19 2.15
C LEU A 25 -1.30 -0.11 2.41
N VAL A 26 -1.67 -1.39 2.43
CA VAL A 26 -3.03 -1.83 2.72
C VAL A 26 -3.00 -2.91 3.78
N LEU A 27 -3.63 -2.64 4.93
CA LEU A 27 -3.95 -3.63 5.94
C LEU A 27 -5.32 -4.21 5.65
N SER A 28 -5.42 -5.53 5.53
CA SER A 28 -6.69 -6.21 5.29
C SER A 28 -6.84 -7.49 6.13
N PRO A 29 -8.09 -7.91 6.41
CA PRO A 29 -8.33 -9.22 6.99
C PRO A 29 -7.92 -10.32 6.02
N LYS A 30 -7.68 -11.54 6.52
CA LYS A 30 -7.38 -12.69 5.63
C LYS A 30 -8.48 -12.93 4.60
N GLN A 31 -9.73 -12.70 5.02
CA GLN A 31 -10.94 -12.86 4.22
C GLN A 31 -11.58 -11.48 4.09
N GLU A 32 -11.37 -10.86 2.94
CA GLU A 32 -11.98 -9.57 2.61
C GLU A 32 -13.41 -9.78 2.11
N THR A 33 -14.29 -8.88 2.49
CA THR A 33 -15.67 -8.88 2.04
C THR A 33 -15.79 -8.57 0.55
N ARG A 34 -16.73 -9.24 -0.13
CA ARG A 34 -17.16 -8.86 -1.49
C ARG A 34 -18.11 -7.66 -1.48
N ASN A 35 -18.67 -7.34 -0.31
CA ASN A 35 -19.58 -6.21 -0.19
C ASN A 35 -18.79 -4.90 -0.22
N THR A 36 -18.82 -4.23 -1.37
CA THR A 36 -18.04 -3.01 -1.59
C THR A 36 -18.45 -1.80 -0.74
N SER A 37 -19.58 -1.85 -0.03
CA SER A 37 -19.97 -0.80 0.92
C SER A 37 -19.29 -0.94 2.29
N ILE A 38 -18.65 -2.08 2.56
CA ILE A 38 -17.96 -2.33 3.82
C ILE A 38 -16.49 -1.89 3.69
N HIS A 39 -16.05 -1.12 4.68
CA HIS A 39 -14.69 -0.61 4.80
C HIS A 39 -13.89 -1.42 5.83
N ASP A 40 -13.63 -2.69 5.51
CA ASP A 40 -12.93 -3.65 6.39
C ASP A 40 -11.40 -3.65 6.20
N CYS A 41 -10.87 -2.78 5.36
CA CYS A 41 -9.44 -2.58 5.15
C CYS A 41 -9.00 -1.20 5.64
N HIS A 42 -7.69 -0.99 5.75
CA HIS A 42 -7.11 0.32 6.03
C HIS A 42 -5.99 0.62 5.02
N ILE A 43 -5.98 1.83 4.47
CA ILE A 43 -4.99 2.26 3.48
C ILE A 43 -4.14 3.37 4.07
N TYR A 44 -2.86 3.34 3.75
CA TYR A 44 -1.86 4.34 4.13
C TYR A 44 -1.06 4.72 2.89
N HIS A 45 -1.05 6.00 2.56
CA HIS A 45 -0.29 6.50 1.41
C HIS A 45 0.01 7.98 1.53
N THR A 46 0.82 8.47 0.60
CA THR A 46 1.03 9.91 0.42
C THR A 46 0.55 10.36 -0.93
N VAL A 47 -0.18 11.47 -0.96
CA VAL A 47 -0.77 12.03 -2.17
C VAL A 47 -0.47 13.52 -2.26
N ASN A 48 -0.44 14.04 -3.49
CA ASN A 48 -0.32 15.46 -3.79
C ASN A 48 -1.34 15.88 -4.85
N THR A 49 -2.57 15.38 -4.72
CA THR A 49 -3.67 15.68 -5.65
C THR A 49 -4.42 16.95 -5.24
N ILE A 50 -5.00 17.65 -6.21
CA ILE A 50 -5.86 18.82 -5.96
C ILE A 50 -7.14 18.32 -5.29
N GLN A 51 -7.39 18.79 -4.08
CA GLN A 51 -8.63 18.58 -3.34
C GLN A 51 -8.99 19.88 -2.59
N SER A 52 -10.24 20.00 -2.15
CA SER A 52 -10.69 21.15 -1.37
C SER A 52 -9.85 21.31 -0.09
N GLY A 53 -9.42 22.53 0.20
CA GLY A 53 -8.65 22.85 1.41
C GLY A 53 -7.17 22.42 1.41
N VAL A 54 -6.64 21.90 0.29
CA VAL A 54 -5.23 21.51 0.19
C VAL A 54 -4.33 22.73 0.06
N LYS A 55 -3.21 22.72 0.78
CA LYS A 55 -2.14 23.72 0.65
C LYS A 55 -1.39 23.53 -0.66
N PHE A 56 -0.99 24.64 -1.26
CA PHE A 56 -0.15 24.65 -2.45
C PHE A 56 1.22 25.17 -2.09
N ASN A 57 2.25 24.56 -2.69
CA ASN A 57 3.61 25.03 -2.55
C ASN A 57 3.86 26.28 -3.42
N LEU A 58 5.08 26.83 -3.32
CA LEU A 58 5.50 28.03 -4.07
C LEU A 58 5.42 27.87 -5.59
N ASN A 59 5.40 26.63 -6.09
CA ASN A 59 5.29 26.31 -7.52
C ASN A 59 3.84 26.09 -7.97
N GLY A 60 2.85 26.37 -7.10
CA GLY A 60 1.43 26.18 -7.41
C GLY A 60 1.01 24.71 -7.50
N MET A 61 1.80 23.79 -6.94
CA MET A 61 1.47 22.36 -6.89
C MET A 61 0.93 22.01 -5.49
N PRO A 62 -0.04 21.08 -5.37
CA PRO A 62 -0.50 20.62 -4.07
C PRO A 62 0.67 20.06 -3.25
N GLU A 63 0.73 20.40 -1.96
CA GLU A 63 1.69 19.82 -1.03
C GLU A 63 1.42 18.32 -0.84
N TRP A 64 2.48 17.55 -0.60
CA TRP A 64 2.37 16.15 -0.23
C TRP A 64 1.71 16.02 1.15
N ARG A 65 0.75 15.11 1.26
CA ARG A 65 0.05 14.80 2.50
C ARG A 65 0.00 13.29 2.70
N TYR A 66 0.16 12.89 3.95
CA TYR A 66 -0.12 11.53 4.40
C TYR A 66 -1.62 11.40 4.64
N GLU A 67 -2.21 10.32 4.14
CA GLU A 67 -3.60 9.96 4.43
C GLU A 67 -3.63 8.53 4.96
N ASN A 68 -4.40 8.34 6.02
CA ASN A 68 -4.84 7.04 6.50
C ASN A 68 -6.37 7.01 6.54
N LYS A 69 -6.98 5.92 6.08
CA LYS A 69 -8.43 5.77 6.14
C LYS A 69 -8.87 4.33 6.10
N ALA A 70 -10.02 4.08 6.73
CA ALA A 70 -10.79 2.87 6.48
C ALA A 70 -11.26 2.87 5.02
N ALA A 71 -11.16 1.72 4.37
CA ALA A 71 -11.43 1.55 2.96
C ALA A 71 -12.01 0.18 2.67
N ASN A 72 -12.69 0.07 1.53
CA ASN A 72 -12.88 -1.23 0.90
C ASN A 72 -11.62 -1.63 0.14
N GLY A 73 -11.20 -2.89 0.25
CA GLY A 73 -9.97 -3.37 -0.37
C GLY A 73 -9.88 -3.18 -1.90
N LEU A 74 -11.01 -3.07 -2.60
CA LEU A 74 -11.03 -2.93 -4.07
C LEU A 74 -11.34 -1.53 -4.59
N ARG A 75 -12.11 -0.73 -3.85
CA ARG A 75 -12.69 0.52 -4.39
C ARG A 75 -11.83 1.77 -4.20
N GLU A 76 -10.75 1.68 -3.45
CA GLU A 76 -9.81 2.80 -3.32
C GLU A 76 -8.86 2.87 -4.52
N GLY A 77 -9.30 3.56 -5.56
CA GLY A 77 -8.54 3.73 -6.79
C GLY A 77 -8.37 2.43 -7.58
N MET A 78 -7.68 2.51 -8.71
CA MET A 78 -7.51 1.38 -9.64
C MET A 78 -6.38 0.46 -9.17
N VAL A 79 -6.59 -0.28 -8.08
CA VAL A 79 -5.63 -1.30 -7.59
C VAL A 79 -5.48 -2.38 -8.65
N ILE A 80 -4.25 -2.64 -9.08
CA ILE A 80 -3.93 -3.65 -10.10
C ILE A 80 -3.20 -4.85 -9.54
N GLY A 81 -2.59 -4.76 -8.35
CA GLY A 81 -1.88 -5.87 -7.73
C GLY A 81 -1.47 -5.57 -6.30
N ARG A 82 -1.20 -6.64 -5.54
CA ARG A 82 -0.79 -6.54 -4.14
C ARG A 82 0.41 -7.44 -3.83
N VAL A 83 1.34 -6.93 -3.05
CA VAL A 83 2.54 -7.64 -2.59
C VAL A 83 2.43 -7.85 -1.10
N LEU A 84 2.33 -9.10 -0.66
CA LEU A 84 2.25 -9.44 0.76
C LEU A 84 3.62 -9.27 1.42
N ILE A 85 3.67 -8.46 2.50
CA ILE A 85 4.92 -8.10 3.20
C ILE A 85 4.90 -8.40 4.70
N ALA A 86 3.72 -8.55 5.31
CA ALA A 86 3.61 -9.03 6.70
C ALA A 86 2.29 -9.75 6.96
N LYS A 87 2.26 -10.57 8.02
CA LYS A 87 1.04 -11.21 8.54
C LYS A 87 0.91 -10.90 10.03
N LEU A 88 -0.11 -10.13 10.39
CA LEU A 88 -0.33 -9.67 11.76
C LEU A 88 -1.29 -10.60 12.51
N PRO A 89 -1.20 -10.68 13.85
CA PRO A 89 -2.05 -11.57 14.65
C PRO A 89 -3.53 -11.22 14.49
N ALA A 90 -4.38 -12.25 14.46
CA ALA A 90 -5.83 -12.11 14.34
C ALA A 90 -6.54 -11.99 15.70
N HIS A 91 -5.84 -12.21 16.82
CA HIS A 91 -6.43 -12.07 18.15
C HIS A 91 -6.60 -10.59 18.55
N GLU A 92 -5.86 -9.69 17.91
CA GLU A 92 -6.08 -8.26 17.99
C GLU A 92 -7.05 -7.80 16.87
N PRO A 93 -8.01 -6.92 17.17
CA PRO A 93 -8.89 -6.33 16.16
C PRO A 93 -8.09 -5.62 15.06
N LEU A 94 -8.61 -5.63 13.82
CA LEU A 94 -7.97 -4.98 12.68
C LEU A 94 -7.82 -3.46 12.91
N VAL A 95 -8.75 -2.82 13.61
CA VAL A 95 -8.67 -1.40 13.97
C VAL A 95 -7.48 -1.10 14.88
N THR A 96 -7.22 -1.95 15.88
CA THR A 96 -6.06 -1.80 16.78
C THR A 96 -4.75 -1.99 16.02
N GLN A 97 -4.70 -2.95 15.09
CA GLN A 97 -3.56 -3.10 14.19
C GLN A 97 -3.38 -1.86 13.30
N ALA A 98 -4.49 -1.27 12.86
CA ALA A 98 -4.47 -0.12 11.98
C ALA A 98 -3.96 1.14 12.70
N GLU A 99 -4.38 1.36 13.94
CA GLU A 99 -3.89 2.44 14.82
C GLU A 99 -2.39 2.29 15.08
N ARG A 100 -1.94 1.09 15.45
CA ARG A 100 -0.52 0.80 15.67
C ARG A 100 0.33 1.10 14.43
N ILE A 101 -0.13 0.70 13.24
CA ILE A 101 0.55 1.02 11.99
C ILE A 101 0.54 2.54 11.75
N ASN A 102 -0.60 3.19 11.94
CA ASN A 102 -0.72 4.63 11.74
C ASN A 102 0.25 5.42 12.62
N ASP A 103 0.36 5.06 13.91
CA ASP A 103 1.24 5.76 14.86
C ASP A 103 2.71 5.72 14.43
N ILE A 104 3.12 4.65 13.73
CA ILE A 104 4.46 4.52 13.14
C ILE A 104 4.56 5.36 11.86
N LEU A 105 3.59 5.21 10.96
CA LEU A 105 3.64 5.83 9.63
C LEU A 105 3.45 7.36 9.65
N ALA A 106 2.70 7.88 10.62
CA ALA A 106 2.51 9.32 10.82
C ALA A 106 3.81 10.05 11.21
N GLN A 107 4.83 9.32 11.67
CA GLN A 107 6.15 9.86 12.00
C GLN A 107 7.11 9.84 10.81
N VAL A 108 6.74 9.21 9.69
CA VAL A 108 7.58 9.18 8.49
C VAL A 108 7.56 10.58 7.84
N PRO A 109 8.72 11.22 7.64
CA PRO A 109 8.77 12.58 7.13
C PRO A 109 8.12 12.75 5.76
N LEU A 110 7.40 13.86 5.57
CA LEU A 110 6.94 14.33 4.27
C LEU A 110 7.87 15.43 3.79
N VAL A 111 8.59 15.19 2.70
CA VAL A 111 9.49 16.20 2.14
C VAL A 111 8.74 16.99 1.07
N GLN A 112 8.56 18.29 1.34
CA GLN A 112 7.97 19.22 0.39
C GLN A 112 9.06 19.80 -0.52
N ASN A 113 8.66 20.22 -1.72
CA ASN A 113 9.52 20.94 -2.67
C ASN A 113 10.77 20.16 -3.14
N ASP A 114 10.75 18.84 -3.04
CA ASP A 114 11.78 17.96 -3.59
C ASP A 114 11.22 17.17 -4.78
N ALA A 115 11.84 17.33 -5.95
CA ALA A 115 11.43 16.67 -7.19
C ALA A 115 11.75 15.16 -7.20
N GLN A 116 12.70 14.71 -6.37
CA GLN A 116 13.02 13.29 -6.22
C GLN A 116 12.06 12.61 -5.24
N TRP A 117 11.44 13.38 -4.33
CA TRP A 117 10.52 12.83 -3.34
C TRP A 117 9.14 12.54 -3.94
N ASN A 118 8.64 11.34 -3.67
CA ASN A 118 7.35 10.86 -4.16
C ASN A 118 6.82 9.71 -3.30
N CYS A 119 5.63 9.19 -3.63
CA CYS A 119 5.00 8.10 -2.87
C CYS A 119 5.83 6.82 -2.76
N LEU A 120 6.74 6.53 -3.70
CA LEU A 120 7.63 5.37 -3.60
C LEU A 120 8.75 5.61 -2.58
N VAL A 121 9.31 6.83 -2.56
CA VAL A 121 10.31 7.23 -1.56
C VAL A 121 9.70 7.14 -0.17
N TRP A 122 8.50 7.72 0.03
CA TRP A 122 7.77 7.58 1.28
C TRP A 122 7.48 6.12 1.63
N LEU A 123 7.05 5.29 0.67
CA LEU A 123 6.80 3.87 0.92
C LEU A 123 8.06 3.17 1.43
N ILE A 124 9.22 3.42 0.83
CA ILE A 124 10.49 2.81 1.24
C ILE A 124 10.83 3.18 2.69
N GLU A 125 10.69 4.45 3.05
CA GLU A 125 10.90 4.93 4.42
C GLU A 125 9.87 4.34 5.40
N ALA A 126 8.60 4.26 5.01
CA ALA A 126 7.52 3.63 5.76
C ALA A 126 7.81 2.15 6.05
N LEU A 127 8.28 1.40 5.05
CA LEU A 127 8.66 -0.01 5.22
C LEU A 127 9.85 -0.16 6.17
N ALA A 128 10.82 0.76 6.12
CA ALA A 128 11.94 0.79 7.05
C ALA A 128 11.47 1.09 8.48
N ALA A 129 10.60 2.09 8.67
CA ALA A 129 10.05 2.45 9.97
C ALA A 129 9.24 1.31 10.61
N LEU A 130 8.41 0.61 9.82
CA LEU A 130 7.68 -0.57 10.28
C LEU A 130 8.63 -1.71 10.66
N ARG A 131 9.62 -2.02 9.81
CA ARG A 131 10.59 -3.09 10.06
C ARG A 131 11.40 -2.85 11.34
N ALA A 132 11.73 -1.60 11.65
CA ALA A 132 12.44 -1.21 12.87
C ALA A 132 11.65 -1.49 14.17
N LYS A 133 10.34 -1.77 14.08
CA LYS A 133 9.53 -2.23 15.24
C LYS A 133 9.62 -3.74 15.49
N GLU A 134 10.35 -4.47 14.65
CA GLU A 134 10.59 -5.91 14.79
C GLU A 134 9.28 -6.73 14.91
N GLY A 135 9.33 -7.89 15.58
CA GLY A 135 8.15 -8.73 15.83
C GLY A 135 7.42 -9.13 14.54
N ASP A 136 6.12 -8.83 14.48
CA ASP A 136 5.27 -9.13 13.32
C ASP A 136 5.72 -8.42 12.02
N PHE A 137 6.49 -7.34 12.13
CA PHE A 137 6.99 -6.56 10.99
C PHE A 137 8.37 -7.01 10.49
N SER A 138 9.03 -7.93 11.21
CA SER A 138 10.36 -8.44 10.81
C SER A 138 10.36 -9.22 9.49
N THR A 139 9.19 -9.65 8.99
CA THR A 139 9.09 -10.27 7.66
C THR A 139 9.02 -9.27 6.52
N ILE A 140 8.92 -7.97 6.79
CA ILE A 140 8.89 -6.93 5.76
C ILE A 140 10.24 -6.94 5.02
N PRO A 141 10.25 -7.11 3.69
CA PRO A 141 11.49 -7.09 2.93
C PRO A 141 12.16 -5.72 2.97
N GLU A 142 13.48 -5.73 2.90
CA GLU A 142 14.23 -4.51 2.64
C GLU A 142 14.00 -4.05 1.19
N VAL A 143 13.61 -2.79 1.05
CA VAL A 143 13.39 -2.12 -0.22
C VAL A 143 14.24 -0.85 -0.19
N THR A 144 15.01 -0.62 -1.25
CA THR A 144 15.86 0.56 -1.41
C THR A 144 15.63 1.13 -2.81
N VAL A 145 15.90 2.43 -2.96
CA VAL A 145 15.76 3.12 -4.25
C VAL A 145 16.75 2.53 -5.26
N GLY A 146 16.26 2.08 -6.41
CA GLY A 146 17.03 1.38 -7.44
C GLY A 146 17.40 -0.06 -7.05
N GLY A 147 16.93 -0.56 -5.92
CA GLY A 147 17.26 -1.89 -5.39
C GLY A 147 16.55 -3.04 -6.12
N GLN A 148 17.08 -4.25 -5.96
CA GLN A 148 16.50 -5.45 -6.58
C GLN A 148 15.06 -5.73 -6.13
N THR A 149 14.75 -5.50 -4.86
CA THR A 149 13.39 -5.71 -4.32
C THR A 149 12.40 -4.73 -4.95
N GLU A 150 12.77 -3.47 -5.09
CA GLU A 150 11.95 -2.46 -5.78
C GLU A 150 11.73 -2.86 -7.24
N GLY A 151 12.79 -3.28 -7.94
CA GLY A 151 12.70 -3.75 -9.33
C GLY A 151 11.72 -4.92 -9.48
N LYS A 152 11.73 -5.89 -8.55
CA LYS A 152 10.77 -7.00 -8.53
C LYS A 152 9.33 -6.54 -8.32
N ILE A 153 9.10 -5.60 -7.40
CA ILE A 153 7.77 -5.03 -7.16
C ILE A 153 7.25 -4.30 -8.41
N LYS A 154 8.10 -3.50 -9.06
CA LYS A 154 7.74 -2.78 -10.29
C LYS A 154 7.45 -3.73 -11.45
N ALA A 155 8.30 -4.74 -11.67
CA ALA A 155 8.09 -5.76 -12.70
C ALA A 155 6.78 -6.55 -12.48
N PHE A 156 6.49 -6.89 -11.23
CA PHE A 156 5.18 -7.47 -10.86
C PHE A 156 4.03 -6.52 -11.19
N GLY A 157 4.17 -5.23 -10.86
CA GLY A 157 3.19 -4.20 -11.21
C GLY A 157 2.89 -4.12 -12.70
N ASP A 158 3.92 -4.18 -13.55
CA ASP A 158 3.74 -4.14 -15.00
C ASP A 158 3.02 -5.38 -15.54
N MET A 159 3.39 -6.57 -15.07
CA MET A 159 2.69 -7.81 -15.40
C MET A 159 1.23 -7.78 -14.89
N ALA A 160 0.99 -7.24 -13.70
CA ALA A 160 -0.33 -7.14 -13.10
C ALA A 160 -1.22 -6.13 -13.86
N LYS A 161 -0.66 -4.97 -14.24
CA LYS A 161 -1.31 -3.96 -15.10
C LYS A 161 -1.79 -4.60 -16.40
N ASP A 162 -0.91 -5.30 -17.10
CA ASP A 162 -1.24 -5.99 -18.34
C ASP A 162 -2.36 -7.01 -18.15
N SER A 163 -2.31 -7.79 -17.08
CA SER A 163 -3.31 -8.81 -16.78
C SER A 163 -4.68 -8.22 -16.43
N VAL A 164 -4.72 -7.11 -15.71
CA VAL A 164 -5.96 -6.45 -15.29
C VAL A 164 -6.56 -5.61 -16.43
N LEU A 165 -5.74 -4.89 -17.20
CA LEU A 165 -6.22 -4.02 -18.28
C LEU A 165 -6.57 -4.78 -19.56
N LYS A 166 -5.94 -5.93 -19.84
CA LYS A 166 -6.25 -6.76 -21.01
C LYS A 166 -7.44 -7.71 -20.78
N ARG A 167 -7.97 -7.80 -19.55
CA ARG A 167 -9.21 -8.55 -19.30
C ARG A 167 -10.37 -7.86 -20.02
N SER A 168 -10.92 -8.53 -21.02
CA SER A 168 -12.11 -8.12 -21.77
C SER A 168 -13.41 -8.33 -20.98
N GLY A 169 -13.42 -8.09 -19.67
CA GLY A 169 -14.51 -8.42 -18.75
C GLY A 169 -14.71 -7.39 -17.63
N SER A 170 -15.53 -7.72 -16.62
CA SER A 170 -15.77 -6.88 -15.46
C SER A 170 -14.49 -6.64 -14.65
N LEU A 171 -14.41 -5.47 -14.00
CA LEU A 171 -13.38 -5.19 -13.00
C LEU A 171 -13.39 -6.27 -11.90
N PRO A 172 -12.28 -6.49 -11.19
CA PRO A 172 -12.22 -7.45 -10.08
C PRO A 172 -13.36 -7.24 -9.07
N ASP A 173 -14.14 -8.28 -8.81
CA ASP A 173 -15.28 -8.24 -7.89
C ASP A 173 -14.88 -8.58 -6.45
N CYS A 174 -13.75 -9.25 -6.24
CA CYS A 174 -13.13 -9.41 -4.93
C CYS A 174 -11.61 -9.21 -4.96
N ALA A 175 -11.05 -8.79 -3.82
CA ALA A 175 -9.62 -8.54 -3.70
C ALA A 175 -8.77 -9.74 -4.12
N SER A 176 -9.21 -10.97 -3.84
CA SER A 176 -8.49 -12.19 -4.24
C SER A 176 -8.42 -12.42 -5.75
N ASP A 177 -9.20 -11.69 -6.56
CA ASP A 177 -9.12 -11.75 -8.02
C ASP A 177 -7.99 -10.90 -8.60
N LEU A 178 -7.38 -10.04 -7.77
CA LEU A 178 -6.19 -9.28 -8.12
C LEU A 178 -4.96 -10.19 -8.16
N PRO A 179 -3.99 -9.91 -9.04
CA PRO A 179 -2.66 -10.47 -8.94
C PRO A 179 -2.05 -10.26 -7.54
N HIS A 180 -1.43 -11.32 -7.01
CA HIS A 180 -0.73 -11.29 -5.73
C HIS A 180 0.65 -11.96 -5.84
N ILE A 181 1.62 -11.43 -5.09
CA ILE A 181 2.87 -12.12 -4.79
C ILE A 181 3.18 -12.03 -3.30
N ASP A 182 3.88 -13.03 -2.75
CA ASP A 182 4.37 -13.03 -1.37
C ASP A 182 5.88 -12.73 -1.38
N MET A 183 6.26 -11.59 -0.80
CA MET A 183 7.65 -11.15 -0.73
C MET A 183 8.16 -11.06 0.71
N ARG A 184 7.46 -11.72 1.65
CA ARG A 184 7.91 -11.79 3.04
C ARG A 184 9.26 -12.47 3.15
N VAL A 185 10.15 -11.89 3.95
CA VAL A 185 11.41 -12.52 4.33
C VAL A 185 11.10 -13.75 5.19
N ARG A 186 11.74 -14.88 4.89
CA ARG A 186 11.65 -16.08 5.73
C ARG A 186 12.47 -15.84 6.99
N GLN A 187 11.81 -15.88 8.15
CA GLN A 187 12.50 -16.01 9.43
C GLN A 187 13.18 -17.38 9.44
N LYS A 188 14.49 -17.40 9.69
CA LYS A 188 15.26 -18.64 9.88
C LYS A 188 14.96 -19.24 11.25
#